data_AF-A0A2V4D6J5-F1
#
_entry.id   AF-A0A2V4D6J5-F1
#
_cell.length_a   1.000
_cell.length_b   1.000
_cell.length_c   1.000
_cell.angle_alpha   90.00
_cell.angle_beta   90.00
_cell.angle_gamma   90.00
#
_symmetry.space_group_name_H-M   'P 1'
#
loop_
_entity.id
_entity.type
_entity.pdbx_description
1 polymer ?
#
loop_
_entity_poly.entity_id
_entity_poly.type
_entity_poly.pdbx_seq_one_letter_code
_entity_poly.pdbx_strand_id
1 'polypeptide(L)'
;MGEVTGGSVNDGPPNVAIQIERSHNLTNNATSLLAVCGGVTALFPITAIFLNVFEGDELISFHISSAIGIIVCVLLIISIQSYHRRKVISLLESIDIAWDEEETLDLKWIIELVESNRGGKLAKEIDETTGAATYLTRGDDLKGPDWGRSDSDMSKRMLRRDAIRHGKKYEGMEGELTKGEIMVATVDDLAAAQAQRRWEAAEANDPEIIEAGVERLGDLVREGHFELTADEGAMRRLTGGFSEEE
;
A
#
# COMPACT_ATOMS: atom_id res chain seq x y z
N MET A 1 43.90 2.18 26.57
CA MET A 1 42.73 3.05 26.33
C MET A 1 42.49 3.08 24.84
N GLY A 2 41.52 2.30 24.34
CA GLY A 2 41.03 2.39 22.97
C GLY A 2 39.66 3.04 23.00
N GLU A 3 39.54 4.19 22.36
CA GLU A 3 38.32 4.98 22.28
C GLU A 3 37.40 4.35 21.22
N VAL A 4 36.26 3.82 21.65
CA VAL A 4 35.23 3.24 20.76
C VAL A 4 34.22 4.34 20.47
N THR A 5 34.30 4.90 19.26
CA THR A 5 33.25 5.76 18.71
C THR A 5 32.04 4.90 18.35
N GLY A 6 31.01 4.95 19.21
CA GLY A 6 29.71 4.35 18.93
C GLY A 6 29.01 5.10 17.81
N GLY A 7 29.08 4.55 16.59
CA GLY A 7 28.32 5.01 15.44
C GLY A 7 26.82 4.95 15.70
N SER A 8 26.14 6.05 15.40
CA SER A 8 24.69 6.20 15.45
C SER A 8 24.03 5.14 14.57
N VAL A 9 23.27 4.25 15.19
CA VAL A 9 22.38 3.30 14.54
C VAL A 9 21.23 4.10 13.91
N ASN A 10 20.95 3.86 12.61
CA ASN A 10 19.82 4.35 11.79
C ASN A 10 20.07 5.41 10.70
N ASP A 11 21.17 5.33 9.94
CA ASP A 11 21.33 6.10 8.70
C ASP A 11 20.95 5.29 7.44
N GLY A 12 19.75 4.70 7.43
CA GLY A 12 19.11 4.26 6.19
C GLY A 12 18.48 5.47 5.49
N PRO A 13 18.43 5.52 4.14
CA PRO A 13 17.79 6.64 3.44
C PRO A 13 16.35 6.79 3.94
N PRO A 14 15.95 7.98 4.41
CA PRO A 14 14.65 8.17 5.04
C PRO A 14 13.53 7.78 4.07
N ASN A 15 12.70 6.81 4.46
CA ASN A 15 11.59 6.30 3.65
C ASN A 15 10.80 7.48 3.07
N VAL A 16 10.84 7.61 1.74
CA VAL A 16 10.25 8.74 1.02
C VAL A 16 8.74 8.83 1.27
N ALA A 17 8.06 7.69 1.47
CA ALA A 17 6.65 7.64 1.83
C ALA A 17 6.38 8.30 3.20
N ILE A 18 7.22 8.03 4.21
CA ILE A 18 7.10 8.65 5.54
C ILE A 18 7.34 10.17 5.46
N GLN A 19 8.26 10.61 4.60
CA GLN A 19 8.52 12.04 4.37
C GLN A 19 7.34 12.73 3.70
N ILE A 20 6.72 12.09 2.70
CA ILE A 20 5.52 12.60 2.02
C ILE A 20 4.38 12.73 3.03
N GLU A 21 4.10 11.68 3.83
CA GLU A 21 3.05 11.70 4.83
C GLU A 21 3.24 12.79 5.89
N ARG A 22 4.45 12.90 6.46
CA ARG A 22 4.79 13.95 7.43
C ARG A 22 4.60 15.34 6.82
N SER A 23 5.06 15.54 5.58
CA SER A 23 4.92 16.83 4.90
C SER A 23 3.46 17.19 4.64
N HIS A 24 2.63 16.22 4.27
CA HIS A 24 1.20 16.39 4.01
C HIS A 24 0.42 16.75 5.28
N ASN A 25 0.72 16.08 6.40
CA ASN A 25 0.12 16.41 7.69
C ASN A 25 0.50 17.83 8.15
N LEU A 26 1.74 18.26 7.91
CA LEU A 26 2.22 19.61 8.24
C LEU A 26 1.66 20.70 7.30
N THR A 27 1.24 20.37 6.09
CA THR A 27 0.59 21.35 5.22
C THR A 27 -0.90 21.46 5.52
N ASN A 28 -1.55 20.36 5.85
CA ASN A 28 -2.96 20.34 6.21
C ASN A 28 -3.23 21.06 7.53
N ASN A 29 -2.36 20.88 8.55
CA ASN A 29 -2.53 21.61 9.81
C ASN A 29 -2.26 23.12 9.64
N ALA A 30 -1.26 23.53 8.86
CA ALA A 30 -0.94 24.93 8.61
C ALA A 30 -2.02 25.64 7.79
N THR A 31 -2.53 24.99 6.74
CA THR A 31 -3.64 25.53 5.93
C THR A 31 -4.95 25.59 6.72
N SER A 32 -5.24 24.60 7.56
CA SER A 32 -6.40 24.62 8.47
C SER A 32 -6.31 25.77 9.47
N LEU A 33 -5.14 25.99 10.10
CA LEU A 33 -4.91 27.10 11.01
C LEU A 33 -5.11 28.46 10.30
N LEU A 34 -4.53 28.65 9.11
CA LEU A 34 -4.68 29.87 8.33
C LEU A 34 -6.12 30.14 7.92
N ALA A 35 -6.89 29.09 7.58
CA ALA A 35 -8.31 29.22 7.26
C ALA A 35 -9.12 29.67 8.49
N VAL A 36 -8.84 29.12 9.67
CA VAL A 36 -9.48 29.55 10.93
C VAL A 36 -9.12 31.00 11.26
N CYS A 37 -7.84 31.38 11.15
CA CYS A 37 -7.42 32.77 11.35
C CYS A 37 -8.14 33.72 10.39
N GLY A 38 -8.22 33.38 9.10
CA GLY A 38 -8.97 34.15 8.10
C GLY A 38 -10.45 34.33 8.49
N GLY A 39 -11.11 33.24 8.91
CA GLY A 39 -12.51 33.28 9.37
C GLY A 39 -12.71 34.17 10.59
N VAL A 40 -11.82 34.10 11.59
CA VAL A 40 -11.87 34.97 12.78
C VAL A 40 -11.67 36.44 12.40
N THR A 41 -10.73 36.73 11.50
CA THR A 41 -10.50 38.11 11.01
C THR A 41 -11.68 38.68 10.20
N ALA A 42 -12.50 37.82 9.60
CA ALA A 42 -13.72 38.23 8.90
C ALA A 42 -14.90 38.48 9.85
N LEU A 43 -14.95 37.79 10.99
CA LEU A 43 -16.01 37.97 12.00
C LEU A 43 -15.86 39.26 12.81
N PHE A 44 -14.63 39.68 13.09
CA PHE A 44 -14.33 40.92 13.81
C PHE A 44 -15.05 42.17 13.25
N PRO A 45 -14.97 42.48 11.94
CA PRO A 45 -15.66 43.65 11.37
C PRO A 45 -17.19 43.52 11.42
N ILE A 46 -17.72 42.31 11.27
CA ILE A 46 -19.15 42.05 11.36
C ILE A 46 -19.65 42.38 12.78
N THR A 47 -18.92 41.93 13.81
CA THR A 47 -19.28 42.23 15.21
C THR A 47 -19.17 43.71 15.56
N ALA A 48 -18.20 44.42 14.98
CA ALA A 48 -18.02 45.85 15.20
C ALA A 48 -19.19 46.70 14.67
N ILE A 49 -19.81 46.28 13.55
CA ILE A 49 -21.04 46.89 13.02
C ILE A 49 -22.19 46.75 14.03
N PHE A 50 -22.41 45.55 14.56
CA PHE A 50 -23.52 45.28 15.49
C PHE A 50 -23.40 46.04 16.81
N LEU A 51 -22.17 46.25 17.29
CA LEU A 51 -21.90 46.97 18.53
C LEU A 51 -21.81 48.49 18.35
N ASN A 52 -21.91 48.99 17.11
CA ASN A 52 -21.82 50.41 16.76
C ASN A 52 -20.59 51.11 17.38
N VAL A 53 -19.45 50.43 17.35
CA VAL A 53 -18.21 50.83 18.07
C VAL A 53 -17.48 51.97 17.38
N PHE A 54 -17.66 52.15 16.07
CA PHE A 54 -16.86 53.05 15.24
C PHE A 54 -17.71 54.07 14.48
N GLU A 55 -17.18 55.27 14.30
CA GLU A 55 -17.74 56.30 13.41
C GLU A 55 -17.46 55.93 11.94
N GLY A 56 -18.26 56.47 11.00
CA GLY A 56 -18.34 55.96 9.62
C GLY A 56 -17.00 55.79 8.88
N ASP A 57 -16.06 56.73 9.05
CA ASP A 57 -14.76 56.69 8.37
C ASP A 57 -13.82 55.61 8.95
N GLU A 58 -13.90 55.36 10.27
CA GLU A 58 -13.10 54.32 10.95
C GLU A 58 -13.59 52.92 10.58
N LEU A 59 -14.89 52.75 10.37
CA LEU A 59 -15.49 51.50 9.93
C LEU A 59 -14.98 51.08 8.54
N ILE A 60 -14.92 52.03 7.60
CA ILE A 60 -14.43 51.78 6.23
C ILE A 60 -12.96 51.34 6.25
N SER A 61 -12.12 52.03 7.01
CA SER A 61 -10.70 51.67 7.18
C SER A 61 -10.53 50.26 7.75
N PHE A 62 -11.35 49.90 8.74
CA PHE A 62 -11.33 48.58 9.37
C PHE A 62 -11.69 47.46 8.38
N HIS A 63 -12.73 47.66 7.56
CA HIS A 63 -13.12 46.69 6.51
C HIS A 63 -12.04 46.49 5.45
N ILE A 64 -11.37 47.57 5.03
CA ILE A 64 -10.27 47.48 4.05
C ILE A 64 -9.11 46.66 4.66
N SER A 65 -8.78 46.89 5.93
CA SER A 65 -7.70 46.15 6.61
C SER A 65 -8.02 44.65 6.75
N SER A 66 -9.26 44.30 7.09
CA SER A 66 -9.71 42.90 7.19
C SER A 66 -9.71 42.22 5.81
N ALA A 67 -10.19 42.91 4.76
CA ALA A 67 -10.16 42.39 3.40
C ALA A 67 -8.73 42.11 2.91
N ILE A 68 -7.78 43.00 3.19
CA ILE A 68 -6.35 42.78 2.89
C ILE A 68 -5.82 41.56 3.66
N GLY A 69 -6.16 41.43 4.95
CA GLY A 69 -5.77 40.28 5.77
C GLY A 69 -6.25 38.94 5.19
N ILE A 70 -7.52 38.87 4.77
CA ILE A 70 -8.09 37.68 4.14
C ILE A 70 -7.37 37.34 2.83
N ILE A 71 -7.11 38.34 1.98
CA ILE A 71 -6.38 38.15 0.72
C ILE A 71 -4.98 37.59 0.99
N VAL A 72 -4.26 38.12 1.97
CA VAL A 72 -2.92 37.63 2.36
C VAL A 72 -3.00 36.18 2.87
N CYS A 73 -3.97 35.84 3.71
CA CYS A 73 -4.16 34.46 4.18
C CYS A 73 -4.43 33.49 3.02
N VAL A 74 -5.26 33.87 2.05
CA VAL A 74 -5.55 33.05 0.86
C VAL A 74 -4.30 32.88 0.00
N LEU A 75 -3.53 33.94 -0.24
CA LEU A 75 -2.28 33.87 -1.02
C LEU A 75 -1.24 32.97 -0.33
N LEU A 76 -1.13 33.02 1.00
CA LEU A 76 -0.25 32.15 1.77
C LEU A 76 -0.68 30.68 1.67
N ILE A 77 -1.98 30.38 1.75
CA ILE A 77 -2.52 29.02 1.56
C ILE A 77 -2.15 28.50 0.17
N ILE A 78 -2.38 29.28 -0.89
CA ILE A 78 -2.04 28.91 -2.26
C ILE A 78 -0.53 28.67 -2.41
N SER A 79 0.30 29.52 -1.81
CA SER A 79 1.76 29.39 -1.83
C SER A 79 2.23 28.10 -1.15
N ILE A 80 1.70 27.80 0.04
CA ILE A 80 2.03 26.57 0.79
C ILE A 80 1.61 25.33 0.00
N GLN A 81 0.40 25.31 -0.57
CA GLN A 81 -0.07 24.19 -1.40
C GLN A 81 0.77 24.03 -2.67
N SER A 82 1.15 25.13 -3.32
CA SER A 82 1.99 25.10 -4.51
C SER A 82 3.41 24.59 -4.21
N TYR A 83 3.98 24.96 -3.07
CA TYR A 83 5.27 24.47 -2.62
C TYR A 83 5.21 22.97 -2.29
N HIS A 84 4.18 22.53 -1.56
CA HIS A 84 3.97 21.13 -1.22
C HIS A 84 3.83 20.25 -2.46
N ARG A 85 3.00 20.67 -3.42
CA ARG A 85 2.81 19.94 -4.69
C ARG A 85 4.14 19.74 -5.43
N ARG A 86 4.97 20.78 -5.53
CA ARG A 86 6.28 20.70 -6.17
C ARG A 86 7.22 19.75 -5.42
N LYS A 87 7.22 19.82 -4.09
CA LYS A 87 8.06 18.94 -3.26
C LYS A 87 7.66 17.47 -3.39
N VAL A 88 6.35 17.18 -3.41
CA VAL A 88 5.85 15.81 -3.63
C VAL A 88 6.22 15.33 -5.02
N ILE A 89 6.05 16.14 -6.07
CA ILE A 89 6.46 15.78 -7.43
C ILE A 89 7.96 15.46 -7.49
N SER A 90 8.81 16.29 -6.90
CA SER A 90 10.26 16.04 -6.85
C SER A 90 10.62 14.75 -6.08
N LEU A 91 9.91 14.45 -4.99
CA LEU A 91 10.11 13.21 -4.26
C LEU A 91 9.61 11.99 -5.05
N LEU A 92 8.50 12.12 -5.77
CA LEU A 92 7.98 11.08 -6.65
C LEU A 92 8.92 10.83 -7.83
N GLU A 93 9.48 11.86 -8.45
CA GLU A 93 10.49 11.74 -9.51
C GLU A 93 11.76 11.05 -9.01
N SER A 94 12.13 11.25 -7.73
CA SER A 94 13.23 10.49 -7.12
C SER A 94 12.89 9.03 -6.82
N ILE A 95 11.60 8.70 -6.73
CA ILE A 95 11.10 7.33 -6.59
C ILE A 95 10.88 6.68 -7.96
N ASP A 96 10.60 7.48 -9.00
CA ASP A 96 10.37 7.00 -10.35
C ASP A 96 11.66 6.33 -10.83
N ILE A 97 11.66 5.02 -10.60
CA ILE A 97 12.62 4.05 -11.09
C ILE A 97 12.77 4.40 -12.55
N ALA A 98 13.98 4.78 -12.94
CA ALA A 98 14.37 4.84 -14.34
C ALA A 98 14.05 3.46 -14.93
N TRP A 99 12.87 3.35 -15.55
CA TRP A 99 12.62 2.41 -16.61
C TRP A 99 13.47 2.95 -17.74
N ASP A 100 14.77 2.64 -17.66
CA ASP A 100 15.73 3.00 -18.68
C ASP A 100 15.15 2.54 -20.01
N GLU A 101 15.22 3.46 -20.96
CA GLU A 101 14.69 3.31 -22.30
C GLU A 101 14.99 1.91 -22.82
N GLU A 102 13.96 1.29 -23.42
CA GLU A 102 14.02 0.04 -24.15
C GLU A 102 15.19 0.08 -25.14
N GLU A 103 16.38 -0.30 -24.67
CA GLU A 103 17.56 -0.47 -25.49
C GLU A 103 17.15 -1.56 -26.46
N THR A 104 16.95 -1.19 -27.73
CA THR A 104 16.53 -2.14 -28.76
C THR A 104 17.67 -3.14 -28.92
N LEU A 105 17.62 -4.22 -28.14
CA LEU A 105 18.64 -5.26 -28.14
C LEU A 105 18.73 -5.78 -29.57
N ASP A 106 19.89 -5.56 -30.19
CA ASP A 106 20.13 -5.95 -31.57
C ASP A 106 19.86 -7.45 -31.70
N LEU A 107 18.90 -7.81 -32.55
CA LEU A 107 18.45 -9.19 -32.71
C LEU A 107 19.63 -10.13 -33.05
N LYS A 108 20.66 -9.58 -33.68
CA LYS A 108 21.92 -10.25 -33.98
C LYS A 108 22.71 -10.64 -32.72
N TRP A 109 22.81 -9.75 -31.72
CA TRP A 109 23.47 -10.01 -30.45
C TRP A 109 22.75 -11.11 -29.66
N ILE A 110 21.41 -11.10 -29.65
CA ILE A 110 20.62 -12.14 -28.99
C ILE A 110 20.86 -13.51 -29.63
N ILE A 111 20.91 -13.58 -30.96
CA ILE A 111 21.15 -14.84 -31.68
C ILE A 111 22.55 -15.39 -31.34
N GLU A 112 23.57 -14.54 -31.33
CA GLU A 112 24.95 -14.92 -31.04
C GLU A 112 25.14 -15.38 -29.57
N LEU A 113 24.43 -14.75 -28.63
CA LEU A 113 24.38 -15.15 -27.21
C LEU A 113 23.67 -16.50 -27.00
N VAL A 114 22.60 -16.77 -27.74
CA VAL A 114 21.84 -18.04 -27.67
C VAL A 114 22.64 -19.19 -28.29
N GLU A 115 23.30 -18.96 -29.42
CA GLU A 115 24.13 -19.98 -30.06
C GLU A 115 25.37 -20.33 -29.23
N SER A 116 26.00 -19.34 -28.58
CA SER A 116 27.17 -19.56 -27.73
C SER A 116 26.85 -20.26 -26.40
N ASN A 117 25.59 -20.22 -25.93
CA ASN A 117 25.15 -20.89 -24.69
C ASN A 117 24.39 -22.21 -24.91
N ARG A 118 24.19 -22.67 -26.16
CA ARG A 118 23.61 -24.00 -26.43
C ARG A 118 24.52 -25.10 -25.87
N GLY A 119 24.07 -25.75 -24.79
CA GLY A 119 24.81 -26.80 -24.08
C GLY A 119 25.62 -26.33 -22.87
N GLY A 120 25.54 -25.04 -22.52
CA GLY A 120 26.21 -24.44 -21.37
C GLY A 120 25.36 -24.38 -20.09
N LYS A 121 25.73 -23.50 -19.15
CA LYS A 121 25.11 -23.33 -17.82
C LYS A 121 23.60 -22.98 -17.83
N LEU A 122 23.06 -22.62 -19.01
CA LEU A 122 21.65 -22.30 -19.27
C LEU A 122 20.86 -23.48 -19.87
N ALA A 123 21.48 -24.65 -20.00
CA ALA A 123 20.84 -25.83 -20.58
C ALA A 123 19.74 -26.38 -19.67
N LYS A 124 18.68 -26.85 -20.31
CA LYS A 124 17.53 -27.50 -19.68
C LYS A 124 17.89 -28.92 -19.28
N GLU A 125 17.68 -29.27 -18.02
CA GLU A 125 17.78 -30.66 -17.57
C GLU A 125 16.38 -31.31 -17.63
N ILE A 126 16.30 -32.47 -18.28
CA ILE A 126 15.06 -33.23 -18.40
C ILE A 126 15.15 -34.39 -17.42
N ASP A 127 14.23 -34.44 -16.46
CA ASP A 127 14.08 -35.59 -15.59
C ASP A 127 13.42 -36.73 -16.37
N GLU A 128 14.20 -37.76 -16.69
CA GLU A 128 13.78 -38.92 -17.47
C GLU A 128 12.62 -39.69 -16.83
N THR A 129 12.43 -39.59 -15.51
CA THR A 129 11.39 -40.34 -14.79
C THR A 129 10.03 -39.67 -14.81
N THR A 130 9.99 -38.33 -14.79
CA THR A 130 8.75 -37.54 -14.76
C THR A 130 8.45 -36.82 -16.08
N GLY A 131 9.41 -36.80 -17.02
CA GLY A 131 9.37 -35.98 -18.23
C GLY A 131 9.46 -34.48 -17.94
N ALA A 132 9.72 -34.11 -16.68
CA ALA A 132 9.71 -32.72 -16.25
C ALA A 132 11.00 -32.01 -16.67
N ALA A 133 10.82 -30.74 -16.97
CA ALA A 133 11.74 -29.88 -17.68
C ALA A 133 12.22 -28.80 -16.71
N THR A 134 13.46 -28.86 -16.21
CA THR A 134 13.98 -27.87 -15.25
C THR A 134 14.99 -26.95 -15.92
N TYR A 135 14.78 -25.64 -15.84
CA TYR A 135 15.80 -24.63 -16.18
C TYR A 135 16.57 -24.26 -14.92
N LEU A 136 17.90 -24.23 -15.00
CA LEU A 136 18.79 -23.95 -13.86
C LEU A 136 18.95 -22.47 -13.53
N THR A 137 18.51 -21.56 -14.41
CA THR A 137 18.73 -20.12 -14.28
C THR A 137 17.43 -19.36 -14.53
N ARG A 138 16.47 -19.49 -13.63
CA ARG A 138 15.28 -18.62 -13.64
C ARG A 138 15.63 -17.37 -12.81
N GLY A 139 16.26 -16.40 -13.47
CA GLY A 139 16.66 -15.13 -12.87
C GLY A 139 17.14 -14.10 -13.88
N ASP A 140 17.73 -14.54 -15.00
CA ASP A 140 18.32 -13.66 -16.02
C ASP A 140 17.77 -13.92 -17.45
N ASP A 141 16.62 -14.59 -17.59
CA ASP A 141 16.08 -14.86 -18.93
C ASP A 141 15.46 -13.60 -19.55
N LEU A 142 16.18 -13.02 -20.52
CA LEU A 142 15.73 -11.93 -21.40
C LEU A 142 14.43 -12.23 -22.16
N LYS A 143 13.98 -13.50 -22.23
CA LYS A 143 12.80 -13.91 -23.02
C LYS A 143 11.44 -13.77 -22.34
N GLY A 144 11.40 -13.27 -21.10
CA GLY A 144 10.14 -13.11 -20.35
C GLY A 144 9.51 -14.46 -19.96
N PRO A 145 8.32 -14.46 -19.32
CA PRO A 145 7.73 -15.69 -18.78
C PRO A 145 7.37 -16.67 -19.91
N ASP A 146 7.81 -17.92 -19.79
CA ASP A 146 7.38 -19.01 -20.66
C ASP A 146 5.88 -19.27 -20.42
N TRP A 147 5.06 -19.00 -21.44
CA TRP A 147 3.67 -19.44 -21.50
C TRP A 147 3.68 -20.96 -21.63
N GLY A 148 3.82 -21.61 -20.47
CA GLY A 148 4.13 -23.03 -20.35
C GLY A 148 3.36 -23.88 -21.35
N ARG A 149 4.06 -24.86 -21.92
CA ARG A 149 3.45 -25.87 -22.79
C ARG A 149 2.23 -26.43 -22.08
N SER A 150 1.04 -26.27 -22.67
CA SER A 150 -0.12 -27.02 -22.22
C SER A 150 0.17 -28.47 -22.61
N ASP A 151 0.43 -29.30 -21.60
CA ASP A 151 0.46 -30.75 -21.75
C ASP A 151 -1.00 -31.17 -22.06
N SER A 152 -1.38 -31.04 -23.33
CA SER A 152 -2.76 -31.15 -23.81
C SER A 152 -3.30 -32.58 -23.79
N ASP A 153 -2.46 -33.56 -23.51
CA ASP A 153 -2.93 -34.91 -23.22
C ASP A 153 -3.17 -35.03 -21.73
N MET A 154 -4.42 -34.78 -21.36
CA MET A 154 -5.01 -35.04 -20.04
C MET A 154 -4.98 -36.56 -19.76
N SER A 155 -3.78 -37.12 -19.64
CA SER A 155 -3.57 -38.51 -19.33
C SER A 155 -4.05 -38.71 -17.90
N LYS A 156 -5.00 -39.63 -17.72
CA LYS A 156 -5.64 -39.99 -16.44
C LYS A 156 -4.67 -40.52 -15.36
N ARG A 157 -3.35 -40.39 -15.56
CA ARG A 157 -2.27 -40.88 -14.69
C ARG A 157 -1.30 -39.77 -14.27
N MET A 158 -1.69 -38.50 -14.32
CA MET A 158 -0.86 -37.46 -13.74
C MET A 158 -0.96 -37.51 -12.22
N LEU A 159 0.15 -37.88 -11.57
CA LEU A 159 0.27 -37.81 -10.11
C LEU A 159 0.13 -36.35 -9.67
N ARG A 160 -0.66 -36.11 -8.62
CA ARG A 160 -0.78 -34.79 -7.99
C ARG A 160 0.61 -34.28 -7.65
N ARG A 161 1.01 -33.16 -8.25
CA ARG A 161 2.24 -32.44 -7.88
C ARG A 161 1.98 -31.71 -6.56
N ASP A 162 2.73 -32.06 -5.54
CA ASP A 162 2.67 -31.40 -4.24
C ASP A 162 3.50 -30.12 -4.29
N ALA A 163 2.82 -28.97 -4.34
CA ALA A 163 3.46 -27.66 -4.44
C ALA A 163 4.38 -27.37 -3.24
N ILE A 164 4.06 -27.85 -2.04
CA ILE A 164 4.88 -27.64 -0.85
C ILE A 164 6.17 -28.45 -0.96
N ARG A 165 6.07 -29.71 -1.38
CA ARG A 165 7.23 -30.59 -1.55
C ARG A 165 8.14 -30.12 -2.70
N HIS A 166 7.55 -29.73 -3.82
CA HIS A 166 8.32 -29.25 -4.98
C HIS A 166 8.87 -27.83 -4.78
N GLY A 167 8.21 -26.99 -3.97
CA GLY A 167 8.64 -25.63 -3.64
C GLY A 167 9.99 -25.59 -2.92
N LYS A 168 10.27 -26.57 -2.03
CA LYS A 168 11.56 -26.71 -1.33
C LYS A 168 12.78 -26.76 -2.24
N LYS A 169 12.61 -27.21 -3.50
CA LYS A 169 13.70 -27.25 -4.48
C LYS A 169 14.21 -25.85 -4.84
N TYR A 170 13.39 -24.82 -4.69
CA TYR A 170 13.68 -23.44 -5.06
C TYR A 170 14.06 -22.57 -3.86
N GLU A 171 14.08 -23.14 -2.65
CA GLU A 171 14.44 -22.43 -1.43
C GLU A 171 15.92 -22.00 -1.49
N GLY A 172 16.18 -20.70 -1.32
CA GLY A 172 17.53 -20.12 -1.43
C GLY A 172 18.07 -19.98 -2.86
N MET A 173 17.26 -20.28 -3.88
CA MET A 173 17.56 -19.95 -5.29
C MET A 173 17.07 -18.55 -5.68
N GLU A 174 16.34 -17.90 -4.78
CA GLU A 174 15.91 -16.51 -4.93
C GLU A 174 17.10 -15.56 -4.69
N GLY A 175 17.21 -14.53 -5.51
CA GLY A 175 18.22 -13.48 -5.33
C GLY A 175 17.87 -12.54 -4.17
N GLU A 176 18.76 -11.59 -3.87
CA GLU A 176 18.40 -10.49 -2.98
C GLU A 176 17.22 -9.70 -3.56
N LEU A 177 16.24 -9.36 -2.72
CA LEU A 177 15.08 -8.58 -3.15
C LEU A 177 15.55 -7.24 -3.75
N THR A 178 14.99 -6.89 -4.90
CA THR A 178 15.21 -5.57 -5.48
C THR A 178 14.60 -4.49 -4.58
N LYS A 179 15.05 -3.23 -4.73
CA LYS A 179 14.52 -2.11 -3.92
C LYS A 179 13.00 -1.97 -4.01
N GLY A 180 12.42 -2.26 -5.19
CA GLY A 180 10.98 -2.26 -5.39
C GLY A 180 10.28 -3.38 -4.64
N GLU A 181 10.81 -4.60 -4.69
CA GLU A 181 10.26 -5.76 -3.96
C GLU A 181 10.37 -5.60 -2.44
N ILE A 182 11.47 -5.01 -1.94
CA ILE A 182 11.60 -4.65 -0.52
C ILE A 182 10.50 -3.66 -0.13
N MET A 183 10.22 -2.66 -0.97
CA MET A 183 9.15 -1.69 -0.72
C MET A 183 7.78 -2.39 -0.67
N VAL A 184 7.48 -3.28 -1.61
CA VAL A 184 6.21 -4.04 -1.59
C VAL A 184 6.12 -4.91 -0.34
N ALA A 185 7.15 -5.69 -0.03
CA ALA A 185 7.19 -6.54 1.15
C ALA A 185 6.98 -5.74 2.45
N THR A 186 7.63 -4.58 2.59
CA THR A 186 7.46 -3.73 3.77
C THR A 186 6.05 -3.11 3.86
N VAL A 187 5.41 -2.81 2.74
CA VAL A 187 4.03 -2.33 2.71
C VAL A 187 3.06 -3.46 3.07
N ASP A 188 3.29 -4.67 2.57
CA ASP A 188 2.49 -5.85 2.91
C ASP A 188 2.59 -6.17 4.41
N ASP A 189 3.79 -6.12 4.99
CA ASP A 189 4.01 -6.30 6.44
C ASP A 189 3.25 -5.25 7.25
N LEU A 190 3.28 -3.98 6.81
CA LEU A 190 2.54 -2.91 7.48
C LEU A 190 1.03 -3.11 7.38
N ALA A 191 0.54 -3.50 6.20
CA ALA A 191 -0.88 -3.78 5.97
C ALA A 191 -1.35 -4.95 6.81
N ALA A 192 -0.56 -6.02 6.90
CA ALA A 192 -0.82 -7.18 7.75
C ALA A 192 -0.90 -6.77 9.23
N ALA A 193 0.05 -5.97 9.72
CA ALA A 193 0.04 -5.49 11.10
C ALA A 193 -1.19 -4.61 11.40
N GLN A 194 -1.60 -3.75 10.46
CA GLN A 194 -2.80 -2.95 10.61
C GLN A 194 -4.08 -3.79 10.58
N ALA A 195 -4.16 -4.78 9.68
CA ALA A 195 -5.28 -5.71 9.61
C ALA A 195 -5.41 -6.50 10.92
N GLN A 196 -4.30 -6.98 11.47
CA GLN A 196 -4.27 -7.68 12.75
C GLN A 196 -4.80 -6.81 13.90
N ARG A 197 -4.35 -5.54 14.00
CA ARG A 197 -4.87 -4.62 15.02
C ARG A 197 -6.35 -4.34 14.87
N ARG A 198 -6.85 -4.18 13.64
CA ARG A 198 -8.28 -3.98 13.37
C ARG A 198 -9.09 -5.22 13.74
N TRP A 199 -8.55 -6.41 13.46
CA TRP A 199 -9.16 -7.67 13.84
C TRP A 199 -9.27 -7.79 15.36
N GLU A 200 -8.17 -7.61 16.09
CA GLU A 200 -8.15 -7.67 17.56
C GLU A 200 -9.10 -6.64 18.19
N ALA A 201 -9.15 -5.43 17.64
CA ALA A 201 -10.07 -4.40 18.10
C ALA A 201 -11.54 -4.74 17.81
N ALA A 202 -11.84 -5.36 16.66
CA ALA A 202 -13.20 -5.80 16.35
C ALA A 202 -13.63 -6.95 17.26
N GLU A 203 -12.74 -7.93 17.47
CA GLU A 203 -12.97 -9.10 18.31
C GLU A 203 -13.19 -8.70 19.79
N ALA A 204 -12.38 -7.79 20.32
CA ALA A 204 -12.53 -7.32 21.70
C ALA A 204 -13.82 -6.51 21.95
N ASN A 205 -14.40 -5.93 20.90
CA ASN A 205 -15.63 -5.14 20.99
C ASN A 205 -16.88 -5.92 20.53
N ASP A 206 -16.74 -7.20 20.22
CA ASP A 206 -17.86 -8.03 19.75
C ASP A 206 -18.79 -8.38 20.93
N PRO A 207 -20.09 -8.01 20.87
CA PRO A 207 -21.02 -8.28 21.95
C PRO A 207 -21.23 -9.77 22.21
N GLU A 208 -21.18 -10.64 21.19
CA GLU A 208 -21.37 -12.09 21.35
C GLU A 208 -20.18 -12.71 22.11
N ILE A 209 -18.96 -12.24 21.83
CA ILE A 209 -17.74 -12.64 22.53
C ILE A 209 -17.78 -12.20 23.99
N ILE A 210 -18.24 -10.97 24.26
CA ILE A 210 -18.39 -10.43 25.61
C ILE A 210 -19.47 -11.18 26.40
N GLU A 211 -20.61 -11.48 25.78
CA GLU A 211 -21.72 -12.19 26.42
C GLU A 211 -21.37 -13.65 26.73
N ALA A 212 -20.62 -14.30 25.84
CA ALA A 212 -20.09 -15.64 26.08
C ALA A 212 -18.97 -15.66 27.13
N GLY A 213 -18.37 -14.51 27.46
CA GLY A 213 -17.26 -14.40 28.42
C GLY A 213 -15.95 -14.98 27.90
N VAL A 214 -15.78 -15.00 26.58
CA VAL A 214 -14.63 -15.58 25.88
C VAL A 214 -13.74 -14.44 25.35
N GLU A 215 -12.43 -14.65 25.20
CA GLU A 215 -11.51 -13.61 24.72
C GLU A 215 -11.29 -13.63 23.20
N ARG A 216 -11.59 -14.74 22.52
CA ARG A 216 -11.33 -14.95 21.09
C ARG A 216 -12.52 -15.60 20.38
N LEU A 217 -12.76 -15.19 19.13
CA LEU A 217 -13.78 -15.74 18.26
C LEU A 217 -13.57 -17.23 18.00
N GLY A 218 -12.31 -17.67 17.90
CA GLY A 218 -12.00 -19.09 17.70
C GLY A 218 -12.46 -19.98 18.85
N ASP A 219 -12.45 -19.46 20.08
CA ASP A 219 -12.94 -20.16 21.26
C ASP A 219 -14.48 -20.15 21.29
N LEU A 220 -15.12 -19.04 20.88
CA LEU A 220 -16.57 -18.93 20.68
C LEU A 220 -17.10 -19.96 19.66
N VAL A 221 -16.40 -20.13 18.54
CA VAL A 221 -16.71 -21.14 17.52
C VAL A 221 -16.56 -22.55 18.08
N ARG A 222 -15.50 -22.82 18.85
CA ARG A 222 -15.24 -24.13 19.46
C ARG A 222 -16.31 -24.52 20.48
N GLU A 223 -16.86 -23.55 21.20
CA GLU A 223 -17.96 -23.76 22.15
C GLU A 223 -19.30 -24.05 21.47
N GLY A 224 -19.37 -23.97 20.14
CA GLY A 224 -20.58 -24.25 19.38
C GLY A 224 -21.65 -23.18 19.56
N HIS A 225 -21.26 -21.96 19.95
CA HIS A 225 -22.19 -20.85 20.20
C HIS A 225 -23.16 -20.66 19.02
N PHE A 226 -22.63 -20.55 17.80
CA PHE A 226 -23.43 -20.36 16.59
C PHE A 226 -24.41 -21.50 16.27
N GLU A 227 -24.18 -22.72 16.77
CA GLU A 227 -25.10 -23.86 16.60
C GLU A 227 -26.26 -23.80 17.60
N LEU A 228 -26.02 -23.24 18.79
CA LEU A 228 -27.01 -23.10 19.87
C LEU A 228 -27.89 -21.86 19.68
N THR A 229 -27.32 -20.76 19.16
CA THR A 229 -28.03 -19.51 18.85
C THR A 229 -28.54 -19.46 17.40
N ALA A 230 -28.37 -20.54 16.63
CA ALA A 230 -28.85 -20.64 15.25
C ALA A 230 -30.38 -20.47 15.16
N ASP A 231 -30.83 -19.38 14.56
CA ASP A 231 -32.23 -19.24 14.13
C ASP A 231 -32.40 -19.91 12.76
N GLU A 232 -32.88 -21.16 12.75
CA GLU A 232 -33.13 -21.95 11.53
C GLU A 232 -34.06 -21.25 10.52
N GLY A 233 -34.84 -20.25 10.95
CA GLY A 233 -35.71 -19.44 10.10
C GLY A 233 -35.07 -18.16 9.53
N ALA A 234 -33.88 -17.76 9.98
CA ALA A 234 -33.24 -16.50 9.61
C ALA A 234 -32.96 -16.40 8.11
N MET A 235 -32.40 -17.46 7.51
CA MET A 235 -32.19 -17.54 6.06
C MET A 235 -33.51 -17.41 5.29
N ARG A 236 -34.58 -18.08 5.76
CA ARG A 236 -35.89 -18.06 5.10
C ARG A 236 -36.55 -16.66 5.14
N ARG A 237 -36.23 -15.84 6.15
CA ARG A 237 -36.67 -14.44 6.26
C ARG A 237 -35.83 -13.49 5.40
N LEU A 238 -34.53 -13.74 5.28
CA LEU A 238 -33.63 -12.97 4.41
C LEU A 238 -33.88 -13.26 2.92
N THR A 239 -34.22 -14.50 2.57
CA THR A 239 -34.52 -14.91 1.19
C THR A 239 -36.01 -14.89 0.87
N GLY A 240 -36.83 -14.17 1.65
CA GLY A 240 -38.28 -14.18 1.51
C GLY A 240 -38.73 -13.78 0.10
N GLY A 241 -39.20 -14.75 -0.69
CA GLY A 241 -40.02 -14.51 -1.89
C GLY A 241 -39.46 -14.88 -3.26
N PHE A 242 -38.70 -15.97 -3.43
CA PHE A 242 -38.71 -16.67 -4.72
C PHE A 242 -39.73 -17.81 -4.66
N SER A 243 -41.02 -17.47 -4.71
CA SER A 243 -42.02 -18.45 -5.13
C SER A 243 -41.86 -18.64 -6.63
N GLU A 244 -41.45 -19.84 -7.05
CA GLU A 244 -41.69 -20.30 -8.41
C GLU A 244 -43.22 -20.31 -8.60
N GLU A 245 -43.73 -19.32 -9.35
CA GLU A 245 -45.07 -19.38 -9.91
C GLU A 245 -45.05 -20.43 -11.03
N GLU A 246 -45.69 -21.57 -10.77
CA GLU A 246 -46.01 -22.63 -11.74
C GLU A 246 -47.35 -22.34 -12.44
#